data_AF-A0A2W0ER87-F1
#
_entry.id   AF-A0A2W0ER87-F1
#
_cell.length_a   1.000
_cell.length_b   1.000
_cell.length_c   1.000
_cell.angle_alpha   90.00
_cell.angle_beta   90.00
_cell.angle_gamma   90.00
#
_symmetry.space_group_name_H-M   'P 1'
#
loop_
_entity.id
_entity.type
_entity.pdbx_description
1 polymer ?
#
loop_
_entity_poly.entity_id
_entity_poly.type
_entity_poly.pdbx_seq_one_letter_code
_entity_poly.pdbx_strand_id
1 'polypeptide(L)'
;MIDQPAACRIHVQALDAAFEPQAEQWAERLGLPMQVADGEFALQVGDQGLQLQQLGPDAPGPVRVDFVEGGAAHRRLYGGGSGQMIAKAVGVAQGVRPRVLDATAGLGKDAFVLASLGCEMSLIERQPLIGALLEDGLARGAEDFDVAPIVARMRLLKG
;
A
#
# COMPACT_ATOMS: atom_id res chain seq x y z
N MET A 1 34.72 -13.72 1.55
CA MET A 1 33.44 -14.28 1.11
C MET A 1 32.38 -13.37 1.71
N ILE A 2 31.85 -12.46 0.89
CA ILE A 2 30.72 -11.64 1.31
C ILE A 2 29.51 -12.54 1.09
N ASP A 3 28.81 -12.89 2.17
CA ASP A 3 27.51 -13.54 2.09
C ASP A 3 26.65 -12.74 1.12
N GLN A 4 26.36 -13.34 -0.03
CA GLN A 4 25.33 -12.84 -0.91
C GLN A 4 24.04 -13.13 -0.15
N PRO A 5 23.29 -12.11 0.34
CA PRO A 5 22.02 -12.38 0.99
C PRO A 5 21.18 -13.17 -0.02
N ALA A 6 20.47 -14.20 0.43
CA ALA A 6 19.50 -14.91 -0.39
C ALA A 6 18.56 -13.86 -0.99
N ALA A 7 18.84 -13.45 -2.23
CA ALA A 7 18.16 -12.34 -2.84
C ALA A 7 16.76 -12.81 -3.12
N CYS A 8 15.79 -12.30 -2.35
CA CYS A 8 14.36 -12.52 -2.60
C CYS A 8 14.11 -12.30 -4.10
N ARG A 9 13.73 -13.38 -4.79
CA ARG A 9 13.61 -13.40 -6.24
C ARG A 9 12.23 -12.87 -6.63
N ILE A 10 12.11 -11.54 -6.64
CA ILE A 10 10.89 -10.85 -7.04
C ILE A 10 10.96 -10.53 -8.53
N HIS A 11 9.91 -10.86 -9.28
CA HIS A 11 9.73 -10.41 -10.66
C HIS A 11 8.42 -9.62 -10.82
N VAL A 12 8.33 -8.85 -11.89
CA VAL A 12 7.10 -8.16 -12.28
C VAL A 12 6.40 -8.95 -13.37
N GLN A 13 5.08 -9.08 -13.30
CA GLN A 13 4.29 -9.71 -14.36
C GLN A 13 2.95 -8.99 -14.53
N ALA A 14 2.44 -9.00 -15.76
CA ALA A 14 1.07 -8.64 -16.04
C ALA A 14 0.15 -9.85 -15.79
N LEU A 15 -1.05 -9.63 -15.25
CA LEU A 15 -2.08 -10.67 -15.11
C LEU A 15 -2.81 -10.94 -16.43
N ASP A 16 -2.81 -9.97 -17.34
CA ASP A 16 -3.36 -10.06 -18.69
C ASP A 16 -2.47 -9.23 -19.64
N ALA A 17 -2.46 -9.58 -20.93
CA ALA A 17 -1.70 -8.86 -21.97
C ALA A 17 -2.00 -7.35 -22.00
N ALA A 18 -3.21 -6.94 -21.63
CA ALA A 18 -3.59 -5.53 -21.55
C ALA A 18 -2.75 -4.71 -20.54
N PHE A 19 -2.13 -5.36 -19.56
CA PHE A 19 -1.33 -4.73 -18.51
C PHE A 19 0.18 -4.86 -18.70
N GLU A 20 0.65 -5.45 -19.81
CA GLU A 20 2.08 -5.58 -20.10
C GLU A 20 2.82 -4.24 -20.08
N PRO A 21 2.32 -3.15 -20.71
CA PRO A 21 3.01 -1.86 -20.68
C PRO A 21 3.15 -1.30 -19.26
N GLN A 22 2.12 -1.46 -18.42
CA GLN A 22 2.17 -1.03 -17.03
C GLN A 22 3.13 -1.90 -16.20
N ALA A 23 3.18 -3.21 -16.46
CA ALA A 23 4.14 -4.12 -15.82
C ALA A 23 5.58 -3.74 -16.17
N GLU A 24 5.88 -3.42 -17.43
CA GLU A 24 7.21 -2.95 -17.85
C GLU A 24 7.60 -1.65 -17.15
N GLN A 25 6.68 -0.68 -17.05
CA GLN A 25 6.93 0.57 -16.32
C GLN A 25 7.26 0.32 -14.85
N TRP A 26 6.52 -0.58 -14.19
CA TRP A 26 6.79 -0.95 -12.79
C TRP A 26 8.12 -1.68 -12.63
N ALA A 27 8.46 -2.57 -13.57
CA ALA A 27 9.74 -3.27 -13.61
C ALA A 27 10.91 -2.29 -13.72
N GLU A 28 10.85 -1.35 -14.67
CA GLU A 28 11.87 -0.31 -14.86
C GLU A 28 11.99 0.56 -13.61
N ARG A 29 10.87 1.07 -13.10
CA ARG A 29 10.86 2.00 -11.97
C ARG A 29 11.37 1.39 -10.67
N LEU A 30 11.18 0.08 -10.48
CA LEU A 30 11.61 -0.64 -9.28
C LEU A 30 12.94 -1.39 -9.47
N GLY A 31 13.50 -1.40 -10.68
CA GLY A 31 14.70 -2.19 -11.00
C GLY A 31 14.48 -3.69 -10.84
N LEU A 32 13.27 -4.17 -11.11
CA LEU A 32 12.88 -5.57 -10.97
C LEU A 32 12.84 -6.26 -12.35
N PRO A 33 13.24 -7.54 -12.45
CA PRO A 33 13.14 -8.30 -13.69
C PRO A 33 11.68 -8.65 -14.02
N MET A 34 11.36 -8.82 -15.30
CA MET A 34 10.05 -9.32 -15.76
C MET A 34 9.93 -10.86 -15.72
N GLN A 35 11.06 -11.57 -15.68
CA GLN A 35 11.11 -13.03 -15.66
C GLN A 35 12.25 -13.53 -14.79
N VAL A 36 11.98 -14.49 -13.90
CA VAL A 36 12.98 -15.18 -13.08
C VAL A 36 12.62 -16.66 -13.02
N ALA A 37 13.58 -17.55 -13.31
CA ALA A 37 13.34 -19.00 -13.39
C ALA A 37 12.85 -19.62 -12.07
N ASP A 38 13.16 -19.00 -10.93
CA ASP A 38 12.82 -19.43 -9.58
C ASP A 38 12.23 -18.27 -8.76
N GLY A 39 11.26 -17.54 -9.32
CA GLY A 39 10.59 -16.45 -8.63
C GLY A 39 9.91 -16.94 -7.34
N GLU A 40 10.15 -16.26 -6.21
CA GLU A 40 9.46 -16.52 -4.94
C GLU A 40 8.25 -15.61 -4.77
N PHE A 41 8.30 -14.43 -5.38
CA PHE A 41 7.24 -13.44 -5.35
C PHE A 41 7.06 -12.80 -6.73
N ALA A 42 5.82 -12.50 -7.08
CA ALA A 42 5.46 -11.73 -8.26
C ALA A 42 4.80 -10.41 -7.83
N LEU A 43 5.33 -9.30 -8.30
CA LEU A 43 4.60 -8.03 -8.36
C LEU A 43 3.70 -8.09 -9.60
N GLN A 44 2.40 -8.23 -9.36
CA GLN A 44 1.41 -8.46 -10.41
C GLN A 44 0.64 -7.18 -10.70
N VAL A 45 0.50 -6.85 -11.98
CA VAL A 45 -0.31 -5.73 -12.46
C VAL A 45 -1.56 -6.26 -13.13
N GLY A 46 -2.74 -5.79 -12.71
CA GLY A 46 -4.01 -6.19 -13.29
C GLY A 46 -5.09 -5.12 -13.18
N ASP A 47 -6.33 -5.54 -13.44
CA ASP A 47 -7.54 -4.72 -13.41
C ASP A 47 -7.81 -4.12 -12.03
N GLN A 48 -7.46 -4.85 -10.97
CA GLN A 48 -7.59 -4.39 -9.57
C GLN A 48 -6.37 -3.59 -9.08
N GLY A 49 -5.45 -3.21 -9.99
CA GLY A 49 -4.23 -2.49 -9.68
C GLY A 49 -3.04 -3.39 -9.36
N LEU A 50 -2.14 -2.87 -8.51
CA LEU A 50 -0.87 -3.51 -8.17
C LEU A 50 -1.01 -4.43 -6.95
N GLN A 51 -0.47 -5.64 -7.03
CA GLN A 51 -0.46 -6.58 -5.90
C GLN A 51 0.85 -7.38 -5.80
N LEU A 52 1.21 -7.81 -4.60
CA LEU A 52 2.33 -8.72 -4.36
C LEU A 52 1.80 -10.12 -4.03
N GLN A 53 2.22 -11.11 -4.82
CA GLN A 53 1.82 -12.50 -4.64
C GLN A 53 3.04 -13.36 -4.33
N GLN A 54 2.98 -14.13 -3.24
CA GLN A 54 3.94 -15.20 -3.01
C GLN A 54 3.65 -16.35 -3.99
N LEU A 55 4.67 -16.99 -4.54
CA LEU A 55 4.49 -18.08 -5.50
C LEU A 55 4.65 -19.44 -4.79
N GLY A 56 3.90 -20.44 -5.23
CA GLY A 56 3.99 -21.82 -4.71
C GLY A 56 2.63 -22.45 -4.37
N PRO A 57 2.61 -23.77 -4.09
CA PRO A 57 1.38 -24.56 -3.95
C PRO A 57 0.49 -24.17 -2.77
N ASP A 58 1.07 -23.61 -1.70
CA ASP A 58 0.35 -23.18 -0.49
C ASP A 58 0.49 -21.66 -0.24
N ALA A 59 0.73 -20.90 -1.31
CA ALA A 59 0.91 -19.46 -1.18
C ALA A 59 -0.38 -18.79 -0.66
N PRO A 60 -0.28 -17.86 0.31
CA PRO A 60 -1.42 -17.07 0.73
C PRO A 60 -1.95 -16.21 -0.42
N GLY A 61 -3.15 -15.65 -0.27
CA GLY A 61 -3.69 -14.69 -1.23
C GLY A 61 -2.81 -13.43 -1.37
N PRO A 62 -3.00 -12.65 -2.45
CA PRO A 62 -2.15 -11.52 -2.76
C PRO A 62 -2.30 -10.40 -1.73
N VAL A 63 -1.20 -9.68 -1.51
CA VAL A 63 -1.18 -8.47 -0.69
C VAL A 63 -1.33 -7.26 -1.60
N ARG A 64 -2.40 -6.49 -1.37
CA ARG A 64 -2.69 -5.22 -2.05
C ARG A 64 -3.10 -4.18 -1.03
N VAL A 65 -2.80 -2.91 -1.30
CA VAL A 65 -3.35 -1.80 -0.52
C VAL A 65 -4.73 -1.47 -1.06
N ASP A 66 -5.75 -1.67 -0.25
CA ASP A 66 -7.13 -1.35 -0.61
C ASP A 66 -7.77 -0.52 0.50
N PHE A 67 -8.22 0.68 0.15
CA PHE A 67 -8.90 1.61 1.04
C PHE A 67 -10.41 1.68 0.78
N VAL A 68 -10.88 1.12 -0.34
CA VAL A 68 -12.26 1.15 -0.78
C VAL A 68 -13.02 -0.06 -0.23
N GLU A 69 -12.41 -1.24 -0.31
CA GLU A 69 -13.03 -2.48 0.14
C GLU A 69 -12.31 -3.12 1.35
N GLY A 70 -12.98 -4.08 1.99
CA GLY A 70 -12.40 -4.93 3.03
C GLY A 70 -12.15 -4.25 4.38
N GLY A 71 -11.03 -4.59 5.02
CA GLY A 71 -10.74 -4.23 6.41
C GLY A 71 -10.59 -2.73 6.66
N ALA A 72 -10.16 -1.94 5.67
CA ALA A 72 -10.06 -0.49 5.76
C ALA A 72 -11.46 0.17 5.78
N ALA A 73 -12.35 -0.26 4.89
CA ALA A 73 -13.76 0.15 4.88
C ALA A 73 -14.48 -0.25 6.17
N HIS A 74 -14.29 -1.50 6.62
CA HIS A 74 -14.87 -1.97 7.87
C HIS A 74 -14.34 -1.20 9.10
N ARG A 75 -13.04 -0.86 9.14
CA ARG A 75 -12.45 -0.07 10.24
C ARG A 75 -12.89 1.39 10.19
N ARG A 76 -13.11 1.98 9.00
CA ARG A 76 -13.73 3.30 8.84
C ARG A 76 -15.16 3.33 9.37
N LEU A 77 -15.97 2.34 9.00
CA LEU A 77 -17.39 2.30 9.34
C LEU A 77 -17.66 1.82 10.77
N TYR A 78 -16.86 0.88 11.28
CA TYR A 78 -17.15 0.15 12.53
C TYR A 78 -15.96 0.05 13.50
N GLY A 79 -14.79 0.62 13.17
CA GLY A 79 -13.56 0.46 13.96
C GLY A 79 -13.48 1.27 15.26
N GLY A 80 -14.54 1.94 15.68
CA GLY A 80 -14.57 2.70 16.94
C GLY A 80 -14.02 4.14 16.85
N GLY A 81 -13.75 4.66 15.65
CA GLY A 81 -13.42 6.07 15.42
C GLY A 81 -12.29 6.61 16.30
N SER A 82 -12.51 7.73 17.00
CA SER A 82 -11.56 8.31 17.96
C SER A 82 -11.33 7.44 19.21
N GLY A 83 -12.13 6.39 19.41
CA GLY A 83 -11.96 5.40 20.47
C GLY A 83 -10.79 4.44 20.23
N GLN A 84 -10.26 4.36 19.00
CA GLN A 84 -9.11 3.51 18.66
C GLN A 84 -7.85 3.94 19.41
N MET A 85 -7.06 2.97 19.88
CA MET A 85 -5.83 3.25 20.64
C MET A 85 -4.85 4.11 19.85
N ILE A 86 -4.76 3.95 18.53
CA ILE A 86 -3.91 4.78 17.68
C ILE A 86 -4.36 6.24 17.65
N ALA A 87 -5.67 6.50 17.58
CA ALA A 87 -6.24 7.84 17.59
C ALA A 87 -5.98 8.54 18.94
N LYS A 88 -6.13 7.81 20.05
CA LYS A 88 -5.80 8.31 21.39
C LYS A 88 -4.31 8.59 21.54
N ALA A 89 -3.45 7.69 21.06
CA ALA A 89 -2.01 7.81 21.17
C ALA A 89 -1.46 9.06 20.46
N VAL A 90 -2.05 9.44 19.33
CA VAL A 90 -1.68 10.67 18.60
C VAL A 90 -2.44 11.92 19.06
N GLY A 91 -3.34 11.81 20.04
CA GLY A 91 -4.05 12.95 20.63
C GLY A 91 -5.29 13.43 19.87
N VAL A 92 -5.93 12.58 19.06
CA VAL A 92 -7.24 12.91 18.46
C VAL A 92 -8.28 13.07 19.57
N ALA A 93 -8.90 14.25 19.62
CA ALA A 93 -9.94 14.60 20.59
C ALA A 93 -11.02 15.49 19.95
N GLN A 94 -12.04 15.89 20.71
CA GLN A 94 -13.06 16.81 20.20
C GLN A 94 -12.42 18.12 19.74
N GLY A 95 -12.60 18.48 18.46
CA GLY A 95 -12.00 19.67 17.85
C GLY A 95 -10.49 19.60 17.57
N VAL A 96 -9.80 18.51 17.95
CA VAL A 96 -8.35 18.37 17.76
C VAL A 96 -8.05 17.37 16.65
N ARG A 97 -7.40 17.82 15.58
CA ARG A 97 -6.93 17.00 14.45
C ARG A 97 -5.46 17.31 14.17
N PRO A 98 -4.51 16.53 14.70
CA PRO A 98 -3.09 16.79 14.50
C PRO A 98 -2.68 16.55 13.04
N ARG A 99 -1.59 17.20 12.64
CA ARG A 99 -0.82 16.83 11.44
C ARG A 99 0.20 15.79 11.89
N VAL A 100 0.19 14.62 11.26
CA VAL A 100 0.95 13.44 11.72
C VAL A 100 1.93 13.01 10.65
N LEU A 101 3.18 12.76 11.06
CA LEU A 101 4.17 12.08 10.27
C LEU A 101 4.15 10.58 10.63
N ASP A 102 3.77 9.74 9.67
CA ASP A 102 4.00 8.30 9.74
C ASP A 102 5.33 8.00 9.06
N ALA A 103 6.37 7.78 9.86
CA ALA A 103 7.72 7.50 9.35
C ALA A 103 7.91 6.05 8.85
N THR A 104 6.89 5.21 9.02
CA THR A 104 6.92 3.78 8.71
C THR A 104 5.59 3.36 8.09
N ALA A 105 5.21 4.04 7.01
CA ALA A 105 3.86 3.98 6.47
C ALA A 105 3.38 2.56 6.15
N GLY A 106 4.28 1.70 5.64
CA GLY A 106 3.94 0.35 5.24
C GLY A 106 2.78 0.35 4.25
N LEU A 107 1.72 -0.39 4.58
CA LEU A 107 0.49 -0.45 3.76
C LEU A 107 -0.52 0.68 4.08
N GLY A 108 -0.15 1.66 4.91
CA GLY A 108 -0.96 2.85 5.18
C GLY A 108 -2.20 2.61 6.05
N LYS A 109 -2.34 1.46 6.70
CA LYS A 109 -3.56 1.08 7.46
C LYS A 109 -3.86 2.04 8.61
N ASP A 110 -2.89 2.32 9.46
CA ASP A 110 -3.08 3.20 10.61
C ASP A 110 -3.15 4.67 10.20
N ALA A 111 -2.36 5.06 9.19
CA ALA A 111 -2.48 6.35 8.56
C ALA A 111 -3.88 6.61 7.98
N PHE A 112 -4.47 5.62 7.32
CA PHE A 112 -5.82 5.71 6.78
C PHE A 112 -6.88 5.89 7.87
N VAL A 113 -6.71 5.22 9.02
CA VAL A 113 -7.57 5.44 10.20
C VAL A 113 -7.51 6.89 10.65
N LEU A 114 -6.31 7.44 10.82
CA LEU A 114 -6.13 8.81 11.29
C LEU A 114 -6.62 9.83 10.26
N ALA A 115 -6.39 9.59 8.97
CA ALA A 115 -6.92 10.39 7.86
C ALA A 115 -8.45 10.35 7.80
N SER A 116 -9.06 9.18 8.07
CA SER A 116 -10.51 9.01 8.14
C SER A 116 -11.13 9.82 9.28
N LEU A 117 -10.36 10.01 10.35
CA LEU A 117 -10.74 10.89 11.46
C LEU A 117 -10.52 12.37 11.14
N GLY A 118 -9.84 12.70 10.04
CA GLY A 118 -9.59 14.07 9.59
C GLY A 118 -8.19 14.61 9.90
N CYS A 119 -7.24 13.75 10.30
CA CYS A 119 -5.84 14.15 10.44
C CYS A 119 -5.21 14.35 9.05
N GLU A 120 -4.30 15.32 8.93
CA GLU A 120 -3.40 15.39 7.77
C GLU A 120 -2.20 14.48 8.01
N MET A 121 -1.88 13.65 7.02
CA MET A 121 -0.87 12.61 7.13
C MET A 121 0.25 12.86 6.11
N SER A 122 1.50 12.86 6.58
CA SER A 122 2.68 12.68 5.75
C SER A 122 3.21 11.27 5.98
N LEU A 123 3.40 10.50 4.92
CA LEU A 123 3.76 9.08 4.98
C LEU A 123 5.15 8.89 4.39
N ILE A 124 6.04 8.24 5.10
CA ILE A 124 7.36 7.84 4.59
C ILE A 124 7.38 6.32 4.47
N GLU A 125 7.72 5.84 3.28
CA GLU A 125 8.03 4.43 3.05
C GLU A 125 9.35 4.33 2.29
N ARG A 126 10.30 3.61 2.90
CA ARG A 126 11.66 3.43 2.40
C ARG A 126 11.78 2.29 1.41
N GLN A 127 10.91 1.30 1.51
CA GLN A 127 10.94 0.12 0.65
C GLN A 127 10.19 0.46 -0.66
N PRO A 128 10.86 0.51 -1.83
CA PRO A 128 10.24 0.99 -3.07
C PRO A 128 9.01 0.20 -3.55
N LEU A 129 9.00 -1.12 -3.38
CA LEU A 129 7.88 -2.01 -3.72
C LEU A 129 6.67 -1.77 -2.80
N ILE A 130 6.87 -1.64 -1.49
CA ILE A 130 5.78 -1.31 -0.56
C ILE A 130 5.25 0.10 -0.84
N GLY A 131 6.15 1.05 -1.11
CA GLY A 131 5.77 2.39 -1.55
C GLY A 131 4.99 2.38 -2.87
N ALA A 132 5.29 1.47 -3.79
CA ALA A 132 4.53 1.27 -5.02
C ALA A 132 3.12 0.74 -4.75
N LEU A 133 2.97 -0.28 -3.88
CA LEU A 133 1.66 -0.79 -3.48
C LEU A 133 0.82 0.30 -2.81
N LEU A 134 1.43 1.09 -1.92
CA LEU A 134 0.74 2.19 -1.25
C LEU A 134 0.35 3.31 -2.23
N GLU A 135 1.23 3.67 -3.16
CA GLU A 135 0.92 4.65 -4.20
C GLU A 135 -0.25 4.21 -5.07
N ASP A 136 -0.26 2.95 -5.52
CA ASP A 136 -1.35 2.37 -6.30
C ASP A 136 -2.67 2.39 -5.52
N GLY A 137 -2.64 2.00 -4.24
CA GLY A 137 -3.82 2.05 -3.36
C GLY A 137 -4.34 3.46 -3.11
N LEU A 138 -3.46 4.46 -2.96
CA LEU A 138 -3.84 5.86 -2.83
C LEU A 138 -4.45 6.41 -4.12
N ALA A 139 -3.90 6.06 -5.28
CA ALA A 139 -4.41 6.47 -6.59
C ALA A 139 -5.83 5.92 -6.82
N ARG A 140 -6.04 4.62 -6.62
CA ARG A 140 -7.38 4.02 -6.73
C ARG A 140 -8.37 4.58 -5.70
N GLY A 141 -7.93 4.79 -4.46
CA GLY A 141 -8.76 5.42 -3.44
C GLY A 141 -9.17 6.87 -3.77
N ALA A 142 -8.42 7.57 -4.61
CA ALA A 142 -8.74 8.92 -5.06
C ALA A 142 -9.84 8.96 -6.14
N GLU A 143 -10.11 7.83 -6.78
CA GLU A 143 -11.18 7.68 -7.78
C GLU A 143 -12.53 7.29 -7.15
N ASP A 144 -12.52 6.80 -5.90
CA ASP A 144 -13.73 6.45 -5.16
C ASP A 144 -14.33 7.66 -4.43
N PHE A 145 -15.65 7.86 -4.59
CA PHE A 145 -16.34 9.03 -4.05
C PHE A 145 -16.24 9.15 -2.52
N ASP A 146 -16.35 8.03 -1.80
CA ASP A 146 -16.37 8.02 -0.35
C ASP A 146 -14.96 8.07 0.24
N VAL A 147 -13.97 7.51 -0.45
CA VAL A 147 -12.58 7.38 0.01
C VAL A 147 -11.70 8.54 -0.43
N ALA A 148 -11.98 9.18 -1.57
CA ALA A 148 -11.17 10.27 -2.10
C ALA A 148 -10.89 11.38 -1.08
N PRO A 149 -11.87 11.87 -0.29
CA PRO A 149 -11.61 12.90 0.72
C PRO A 149 -10.66 12.45 1.84
N ILE A 150 -10.53 11.13 2.08
CA ILE A 150 -9.67 10.56 3.10
C ILE A 150 -8.24 10.48 2.59
N VAL A 151 -8.04 9.85 1.42
CA VAL A 151 -6.70 9.70 0.82
C VAL A 151 -6.13 11.04 0.39
N ALA A 152 -6.95 12.05 0.10
CA ALA A 152 -6.50 13.42 -0.15
C ALA A 152 -5.75 14.04 1.05
N ARG A 153 -5.96 13.52 2.27
CA ARG A 153 -5.20 13.91 3.47
C ARG A 153 -3.90 13.12 3.64
N MET A 154 -3.61 12.16 2.78
CA MET A 154 -2.46 11.26 2.88
C MET A 154 -1.44 11.57 1.79
N ARG A 155 -0.32 12.17 2.17
CA ARG A 155 0.78 12.47 1.25
C ARG A 155 1.92 11.48 1.41
N LEU A 156 2.12 10.63 0.40
CA LEU A 156 3.25 9.72 0.33
C LEU A 156 4.54 10.43 -0.09
N LEU A 157 5.60 10.19 0.68
CA LEU A 157 6.98 10.58 0.43
C LEU A 157 7.78 9.28 0.28
N LYS A 158 8.31 9.02 -0.91
CA LYS A 158 9.16 7.85 -1.17
C LYS A 158 10.59 8.22 -0.78
N GLY A 159 11.19 7.48 0.15
CA GLY A 159 12.54 7.78 0.67
C GLY A 159 13.00 6.86 1.77
#